data_AF-A0A4P8XZD9-F1
#
_entry.id   AF-A0A4P8XZD9-F1
#
_cell.length_a   1.000
_cell.length_b   1.000
_cell.length_c   1.000
_cell.angle_alpha   90.00
_cell.angle_beta   90.00
_cell.angle_gamma   90.00
#
_symmetry.space_group_name_H-M   'P 1'
#
loop_
_entity.id
_entity.type
_entity.pdbx_description
1 polymer ?
#
loop_
_entity_poly.entity_id
_entity_poly.type
_entity_poly.pdbx_seq_one_letter_code
_entity_poly.pdbx_strand_id
1 'polypeptide(L)'
;MTYEKDPTRMEHSIHNLKVLYDAGIPIAMGTDNMLEQMSGEVEHKELAYYVEAGLTPMQAIVLATKNGAEYLGIADRKGQIKAGMEADLILLDKNPAENISNIQFIDRVFLKGKVVYSQKPIQSFDIPDYTYPEGLLSAEYVSTDGKQRRVINYDRYESEQIITQITFKDGKKWAEEEFTVDRSLSATKWVYNRPSDNTEINAVKENGVIKLSGSFKGKPQDKSFQIGEGLWYQMMDMCFPAFANSKLDEILFYPIGTGDNRGAMSLGEFAAKKIGTENVSIDGKTYSCVKISMVLTMFSWAWTGLFWVDTATGQLVQSGVKKGNKEKPEWQLKELTYK
;
A
#
# COMPACT_ATOMS: atom_id res chain seq x y z
N MET A 1 16.11 9.46 34.23
CA MET A 1 17.27 8.94 35.01
C MET A 1 17.72 7.66 34.31
N THR A 2 18.89 7.66 33.67
CA THR A 2 19.35 6.54 32.82
C THR A 2 20.11 5.48 33.63
N TYR A 3 20.05 4.23 33.17
CA TYR A 3 20.68 3.02 33.76
C TYR A 3 22.21 3.13 33.93
N GLU A 4 22.84 4.11 33.28
CA GLU A 4 24.28 4.38 33.32
C GLU A 4 24.82 4.78 34.70
N LYS A 5 23.95 5.17 35.64
CA LYS A 5 24.35 5.61 36.99
C LYS A 5 24.31 4.51 38.05
N ASP A 6 23.64 3.38 37.79
CA ASP A 6 23.57 2.24 38.71
C ASP A 6 23.39 0.93 37.91
N PRO A 7 24.47 0.18 37.67
CA PRO A 7 24.41 -1.06 36.88
C PRO A 7 23.63 -2.18 37.56
N THR A 8 23.44 -2.14 38.88
CA THR A 8 22.71 -3.19 39.63
C THR A 8 21.20 -3.02 39.57
N ARG A 9 20.71 -1.85 39.12
CA ARG A 9 19.29 -1.53 39.08
C ARG A 9 18.48 -2.51 38.23
N MET A 10 19.02 -2.93 37.09
CA MET A 10 18.33 -3.89 36.22
C MET A 10 18.22 -5.26 36.89
N GLU A 11 19.32 -5.76 37.46
CA GLU A 11 19.34 -7.03 38.19
C GLU A 11 18.34 -7.05 39.35
N HIS A 12 18.31 -5.96 40.15
CA HIS A 12 17.32 -5.82 41.23
C HIS A 12 15.89 -5.76 40.71
N SER A 13 15.64 -5.10 39.57
CA SER A 13 14.29 -4.99 39.00
C SER A 13 13.79 -6.35 38.50
N ILE A 14 14.65 -7.11 37.81
CA ILE A 14 14.38 -8.48 37.34
C ILE A 14 14.14 -9.42 38.52
N HIS A 15 14.98 -9.35 39.56
CA HIS A 15 14.81 -10.14 40.78
C HIS A 15 13.48 -9.83 41.48
N ASN A 16 13.19 -8.54 41.69
CA ASN A 16 11.97 -8.11 42.37
C ASN A 16 10.72 -8.51 41.60
N LEU A 17 10.73 -8.44 40.26
CA LEU A 17 9.62 -8.90 39.42
C LEU A 17 9.26 -10.35 39.75
N LYS A 18 10.25 -11.24 39.82
CA LYS A 18 10.02 -12.66 40.13
C LYS A 18 9.48 -12.86 41.55
N VAL A 19 10.06 -12.17 42.53
CA VAL A 19 9.62 -12.25 43.94
C VAL A 19 8.16 -11.83 44.08
N LEU A 20 7.77 -10.71 43.46
CA LEU A 20 6.40 -10.21 43.50
C LEU A 20 5.43 -11.17 42.76
N TYR A 21 5.84 -11.70 41.61
CA TYR A 21 5.06 -12.67 40.85
C TYR A 21 4.81 -13.96 41.66
N ASP A 22 5.84 -14.52 42.28
CA ASP A 22 5.73 -15.74 43.10
C ASP A 22 4.89 -15.53 44.36
N ALA A 23 4.87 -14.31 44.89
CA ALA A 23 4.00 -13.92 46.00
C ALA A 23 2.52 -13.75 45.60
N GLY A 24 2.18 -13.91 44.32
CA GLY A 24 0.81 -13.75 43.81
C GLY A 24 0.35 -12.31 43.71
N ILE A 25 1.28 -11.35 43.69
CA ILE A 25 0.93 -9.94 43.56
C ILE A 25 0.44 -9.65 42.13
N PRO A 26 -0.69 -8.93 41.96
CA PRO A 26 -1.16 -8.44 40.68
C PRO A 26 -0.10 -7.67 39.87
N ILE A 27 0.23 -8.15 38.67
CA ILE A 27 1.19 -7.52 37.75
C ILE A 27 0.57 -7.37 36.36
N ALA A 28 0.80 -6.23 35.70
CA ALA A 28 0.56 -6.00 34.28
C ALA A 28 1.77 -5.35 33.64
N MET A 29 1.89 -5.52 32.32
CA MET A 29 3.01 -4.97 31.56
C MET A 29 2.93 -3.44 31.40
N GLY A 30 4.08 -2.77 31.50
CA GLY A 30 4.24 -1.35 31.20
C GLY A 30 5.70 -0.99 30.98
N THR A 31 5.98 -0.08 30.05
CA THR A 31 7.35 0.24 29.60
C THR A 31 7.82 1.65 29.96
N ASP A 32 6.93 2.51 30.47
CA ASP A 32 7.16 3.95 30.60
C ASP A 32 7.60 4.61 29.28
N ASN A 33 7.19 4.01 28.14
CA ASN A 33 7.48 4.51 26.81
C ASN A 33 6.75 5.84 26.58
N MET A 34 7.52 6.93 26.52
CA MET A 34 7.01 8.29 26.31
C MET A 34 6.79 8.56 24.81
N LEU A 35 5.83 9.44 24.50
CA LEU A 35 5.40 9.82 23.14
C LEU A 35 6.53 10.29 22.19
N GLU A 36 7.72 10.62 22.69
CA GLU A 36 8.85 11.07 21.87
C GLU A 36 9.78 9.93 21.40
N GLN A 37 9.55 8.67 21.83
CA GLN A 37 10.42 7.50 21.52
C GLN A 37 9.67 6.34 20.83
N MET A 38 8.54 6.62 20.17
CA MET A 38 7.55 5.66 19.63
C MET A 38 8.07 4.61 18.62
N SER A 39 8.85 3.62 19.08
CA SER A 39 8.99 2.33 18.41
C SER A 39 8.32 1.24 19.27
N GLY A 40 7.71 0.24 18.63
CA GLY A 40 7.12 -0.92 19.30
C GLY A 40 8.16 -1.91 19.87
N GLU A 41 9.45 -1.59 19.75
CA GLU A 41 10.55 -2.48 20.15
C GLU A 41 10.71 -2.59 21.66
N VAL A 42 10.37 -1.53 22.40
CA VAL A 42 10.50 -1.52 23.87
C VAL A 42 9.49 -2.46 24.53
N GLU A 43 8.30 -2.62 23.95
CA GLU A 43 7.31 -3.59 24.38
C GLU A 43 7.81 -5.03 24.19
N HIS A 44 8.53 -5.32 23.11
CA HIS A 44 9.15 -6.63 22.88
C HIS A 44 10.28 -6.92 23.87
N LYS A 45 11.08 -5.90 24.23
CA LYS A 45 12.14 -6.02 25.23
C LYS A 45 11.58 -6.26 26.63
N GLU A 46 10.50 -5.59 26.99
CA GLU A 46 9.84 -5.79 28.29
C GLU A 46 9.37 -7.22 28.49
N LEU A 47 8.76 -7.82 27.46
CA LEU A 47 8.40 -9.25 27.48
C LEU A 47 9.62 -10.17 27.65
N ALA A 48 10.76 -9.81 27.05
CA ALA A 48 12.00 -10.55 27.22
C ALA A 48 12.52 -10.48 28.67
N TYR A 49 12.44 -9.31 29.32
CA TYR A 49 12.82 -9.16 30.73
C TYR A 49 11.94 -9.98 31.66
N TYR A 50 10.67 -10.19 31.33
CA TYR A 50 9.79 -11.04 32.15
C TYR A 50 10.22 -12.49 32.11
N VAL A 51 10.64 -12.96 30.93
CA VAL A 51 11.21 -14.30 30.77
C VAL A 51 12.59 -14.40 31.43
N GLU A 52 13.41 -13.36 31.33
CA GLU A 52 14.71 -13.28 32.03
C GLU A 52 14.56 -13.35 33.56
N ALA A 53 13.49 -12.75 34.11
CA ALA A 53 13.12 -12.88 35.51
C ALA A 53 12.68 -14.31 35.92
N GLY A 54 12.47 -15.20 34.95
CA GLY A 54 12.12 -16.60 35.19
C GLY A 54 10.62 -16.91 35.04
N LEU A 55 9.85 -16.05 34.38
CA LEU A 55 8.51 -16.41 33.91
C LEU A 55 8.61 -17.21 32.61
N THR A 56 7.62 -18.06 32.35
CA THR A 56 7.45 -18.68 31.03
C THR A 56 6.98 -17.64 30.01
N PRO A 57 7.23 -17.85 28.69
CA PRO A 57 6.74 -16.94 27.66
C PRO A 57 5.22 -16.70 27.72
N MET A 58 4.44 -17.74 28.04
CA MET A 58 2.99 -17.61 28.14
C MET A 58 2.55 -16.80 29.37
N GLN A 59 3.27 -16.90 30.49
CA GLN A 59 3.02 -16.04 31.64
C GLN A 59 3.28 -14.57 31.27
N ALA A 60 4.38 -14.28 30.58
CA ALA A 60 4.67 -12.92 30.11
C ALA A 60 3.57 -12.37 29.18
N ILE A 61 3.09 -13.17 28.22
CA ILE A 61 1.99 -12.80 27.32
C ILE A 61 0.70 -12.51 28.09
N VAL A 62 0.37 -13.33 29.10
CA VAL A 62 -0.83 -13.11 29.94
C VAL A 62 -0.73 -11.81 30.72
N LEU A 63 0.45 -11.46 31.24
CA LEU A 63 0.69 -10.18 31.91
C LEU A 63 0.45 -8.97 30.97
N ALA A 64 0.81 -9.11 29.70
CA ALA A 64 0.67 -8.07 28.68
C ALA A 64 -0.73 -7.97 28.06
N THR A 65 -1.57 -8.99 28.19
CA THR A 65 -2.88 -9.06 27.52
C THR A 65 -4.02 -9.10 28.54
N LYS A 66 -4.32 -10.28 29.08
CA LYS A 66 -5.43 -10.52 30.00
C LYS A 66 -5.31 -9.63 31.25
N ASN A 67 -4.17 -9.64 31.92
CA ASN A 67 -3.97 -8.87 33.16
C ASN A 67 -4.05 -7.36 32.91
N GLY A 68 -3.43 -6.89 31.81
CA GLY A 68 -3.54 -5.49 31.39
C GLY A 68 -5.00 -5.05 31.21
N ALA A 69 -5.80 -5.87 30.53
CA ALA A 69 -7.22 -5.58 30.36
C ALA A 69 -8.02 -5.63 31.67
N GLU A 70 -7.70 -6.57 32.56
CA GLU A 70 -8.32 -6.68 33.89
C GLU A 70 -8.08 -5.43 34.74
N TYR A 71 -6.82 -4.99 34.86
CA TYR A 71 -6.49 -3.83 35.69
C TYR A 71 -6.85 -2.48 35.07
N LEU A 72 -7.08 -2.43 33.75
CA LEU A 72 -7.68 -1.28 33.08
C LEU A 72 -9.22 -1.27 33.14
N GLY A 73 -9.86 -2.32 33.67
CA GLY A 73 -11.32 -2.41 33.75
C GLY A 73 -12.01 -2.60 32.40
N ILE A 74 -11.34 -3.25 31.43
CA ILE A 74 -11.82 -3.47 30.06
C ILE A 74 -11.82 -4.94 29.65
N ALA A 75 -11.66 -5.85 30.61
CA ALA A 75 -11.61 -7.30 30.39
C ALA A 75 -12.94 -7.91 29.90
N ASP A 76 -14.04 -7.17 29.98
CA ASP A 76 -15.32 -7.55 29.37
C ASP A 76 -15.28 -7.53 27.84
N ARG A 77 -14.34 -6.77 27.24
CA ARG A 77 -14.25 -6.55 25.80
C ARG A 77 -12.86 -6.71 25.17
N LYS A 78 -11.77 -6.79 25.95
CA LYS A 78 -10.38 -6.90 25.47
C LYS A 78 -9.53 -7.85 26.32
N GLY A 79 -8.33 -8.17 25.82
CA GLY A 79 -7.30 -8.91 26.56
C GLY A 79 -7.35 -10.42 26.40
N GLN A 80 -8.39 -10.98 25.77
CA GLN A 80 -8.51 -12.40 25.47
C GLN A 80 -9.13 -12.64 24.09
N ILE A 81 -8.88 -13.83 23.52
CA ILE A 81 -9.53 -14.29 22.30
C ILE A 81 -10.78 -15.08 22.71
N LYS A 82 -11.95 -14.43 22.68
CA LYS A 82 -13.25 -15.04 22.98
C LYS A 82 -14.35 -14.40 22.12
N ALA A 83 -15.35 -15.20 21.74
CA ALA A 83 -16.52 -14.68 21.03
C ALA A 83 -17.19 -13.55 21.83
N GLY A 84 -17.52 -12.45 21.14
CA GLY A 84 -18.12 -11.25 21.74
C GLY A 84 -17.12 -10.16 22.16
N MET A 85 -15.82 -10.44 22.19
CA MET A 85 -14.78 -9.44 22.46
C MET A 85 -14.37 -8.65 21.20
N GLU A 86 -13.76 -7.48 21.38
CA GLU A 86 -13.18 -6.71 20.29
C GLU A 86 -12.05 -7.52 19.63
N ALA A 87 -12.05 -7.61 18.30
CA ALA A 87 -11.04 -8.31 17.53
C ALA A 87 -9.74 -7.49 17.38
N ASP A 88 -9.09 -7.25 18.52
CA ASP A 88 -7.74 -6.70 18.61
C ASP A 88 -6.74 -7.85 18.70
N LEU A 89 -6.11 -8.18 17.58
CA LEU A 89 -5.36 -9.42 17.42
C LEU A 89 -3.99 -9.13 16.81
N ILE A 90 -2.99 -9.88 17.23
CA ILE A 90 -1.68 -9.95 16.57
C ILE A 90 -1.52 -11.38 16.07
N LEU A 91 -1.36 -11.53 14.76
CA LEU A 91 -1.07 -12.80 14.11
C LEU A 91 0.45 -12.91 13.92
N LEU A 92 1.02 -14.04 14.33
CA LEU A 92 2.47 -14.27 14.33
C LEU A 92 2.80 -15.47 13.44
N ASP A 93 3.94 -15.40 12.74
CA ASP A 93 4.45 -16.51 11.92
C ASP A 93 5.13 -17.61 12.74
N LYS A 94 5.48 -17.29 14.00
CA LYS A 94 6.16 -18.21 14.90
C LYS A 94 5.46 -18.26 16.25
N ASN A 95 5.53 -19.42 16.91
CA ASN A 95 4.91 -19.65 18.20
C ASN A 95 5.65 -18.92 19.34
N PRO A 96 5.08 -17.89 19.99
CA PRO A 96 5.74 -17.16 21.07
C PRO A 96 5.76 -17.93 22.39
N ALA A 97 5.00 -19.02 22.52
CA ALA A 97 5.03 -19.87 23.71
C ALA A 97 6.34 -20.67 23.82
N GLU A 98 6.98 -20.97 22.69
CA GLU A 98 8.25 -21.70 22.62
C GLU A 98 9.46 -20.78 22.90
N ASN A 99 9.41 -19.56 22.39
CA ASN A 99 10.42 -18.54 22.62
C ASN A 99 9.76 -17.16 22.52
N ILE A 100 9.87 -16.35 23.57
CA ILE A 100 9.22 -15.04 23.64
C ILE A 100 9.69 -14.09 22.53
N SER A 101 10.92 -14.23 22.03
CA SER A 101 11.43 -13.43 20.90
C SER A 101 10.63 -13.64 19.60
N ASN A 102 9.87 -14.74 19.49
CA ASN A 102 9.02 -14.99 18.32
C ASN A 102 7.88 -13.97 18.17
N ILE A 103 7.58 -13.17 19.21
CA ILE A 103 6.57 -12.09 19.17
C ILE A 103 6.89 -11.00 18.12
N GLN A 104 8.13 -10.92 17.64
CA GLN A 104 8.58 -9.95 16.64
C GLN A 104 8.23 -10.36 15.20
N PHE A 105 7.92 -11.63 14.95
CA PHE A 105 7.53 -12.14 13.62
C PHE A 105 6.04 -11.94 13.39
N ILE A 106 5.62 -10.68 13.33
CA ILE A 106 4.21 -10.28 13.16
C ILE A 106 3.82 -10.41 11.69
N ASP A 107 2.90 -11.33 11.36
CA ASP A 107 2.25 -11.36 10.05
C ASP A 107 1.25 -10.21 9.94
N ARG A 108 0.32 -10.08 10.88
CA ARG A 108 -0.75 -9.08 10.81
C ARG A 108 -1.12 -8.53 12.17
N VAL A 109 -1.58 -7.28 12.18
CA VAL A 109 -2.24 -6.66 13.34
C VAL A 109 -3.66 -6.29 12.96
N PHE A 110 -4.61 -6.64 13.82
CA PHE A 110 -6.02 -6.31 13.71
C PHE A 110 -6.41 -5.36 14.83
N LEU A 111 -7.14 -4.30 14.51
CA LEU A 111 -7.77 -3.39 15.46
C LEU A 111 -9.27 -3.36 15.19
N LYS A 112 -10.08 -3.80 16.16
CA LYS A 112 -11.54 -3.93 16.03
C LYS A 112 -11.96 -4.70 14.76
N GLY A 113 -11.24 -5.77 14.45
CA GLY A 113 -11.49 -6.65 13.30
C GLY A 113 -10.98 -6.11 11.96
N LYS A 114 -10.31 -4.96 11.93
CA LYS A 114 -9.71 -4.40 10.71
C LYS A 114 -8.21 -4.64 10.72
N VAL A 115 -7.65 -5.11 9.60
CA VAL A 115 -6.20 -5.17 9.42
C VAL A 115 -5.64 -3.75 9.43
N VAL A 116 -4.68 -3.49 10.31
CA VAL A 116 -3.95 -2.21 10.42
C VAL A 116 -2.46 -2.35 10.11
N TYR A 117 -1.96 -3.59 10.05
CA TYR A 117 -0.60 -3.95 9.61
C TYR A 117 -0.60 -5.34 8.99
N SER A 118 0.22 -5.58 7.97
CA SER A 118 0.40 -6.87 7.30
C SER A 118 1.82 -7.01 6.72
N GLN A 119 2.45 -8.16 6.91
CA GLN A 119 3.73 -8.57 6.32
C GLN A 119 3.60 -9.45 5.08
N LYS A 120 2.37 -9.66 4.55
CA LYS A 120 2.13 -10.41 3.30
C LYS A 120 3.30 -10.20 2.32
N PRO A 121 3.98 -11.28 1.88
CA PRO A 121 5.09 -11.15 0.97
C PRO A 121 4.59 -10.45 -0.28
N ILE A 122 5.29 -9.38 -0.63
CA ILE A 122 4.92 -8.58 -1.78
C ILE A 122 5.21 -9.42 -3.01
N GLN A 123 4.12 -9.81 -3.67
CA GLN A 123 4.20 -10.73 -4.80
C GLN A 123 4.93 -10.06 -5.95
N SER A 124 5.98 -10.73 -6.43
CA SER A 124 6.61 -10.41 -7.71
C SER A 124 5.89 -11.17 -8.82
N PHE A 125 5.96 -10.61 -10.02
CA PHE A 125 5.33 -11.17 -11.20
C PHE A 125 6.36 -11.19 -12.32
N ASP A 126 6.37 -12.29 -13.07
CA ASP A 126 7.10 -12.37 -14.33
C ASP A 126 6.29 -11.65 -15.41
N ILE A 127 6.43 -10.33 -15.46
CA ILE A 127 5.77 -9.45 -16.43
C ILE A 127 6.72 -9.27 -17.62
N PRO A 128 6.27 -9.52 -18.86
CA PRO A 128 7.11 -9.33 -20.02
C PRO A 128 7.42 -7.85 -20.25
N ASP A 129 8.56 -7.60 -20.89
CA ASP A 129 8.88 -6.29 -21.42
C ASP A 129 7.82 -5.83 -22.43
N TYR A 130 7.56 -4.53 -22.43
CA TYR A 130 6.64 -3.88 -23.35
C TYR A 130 7.31 -2.72 -24.07
N THR A 131 6.94 -2.53 -25.34
CA THR A 131 7.34 -1.39 -26.15
C THR A 131 6.10 -0.83 -26.81
N TYR A 132 5.92 0.48 -26.73
CA TYR A 132 4.82 1.15 -27.44
C TYR A 132 5.01 1.03 -28.96
N PRO A 133 3.91 1.09 -29.75
CA PRO A 133 3.99 1.05 -31.20
C PRO A 133 5.04 2.02 -31.77
N GLU A 134 5.77 1.57 -32.79
CA GLU A 134 6.83 2.36 -33.41
C GLU A 134 6.30 3.73 -33.87
N GLY A 135 7.04 4.78 -33.55
CA GLY A 135 6.70 6.16 -33.90
C GLY A 135 5.58 6.79 -33.06
N LEU A 136 4.98 6.10 -32.09
CA LEU A 136 3.97 6.70 -31.21
C LEU A 136 4.59 7.83 -30.37
N LEU A 137 4.04 9.03 -30.51
CA LEU A 137 4.49 10.23 -29.78
C LEU A 137 3.59 10.54 -28.59
N SER A 138 2.27 10.49 -28.77
CA SER A 138 1.32 10.83 -27.71
C SER A 138 -0.04 10.21 -27.89
N ALA A 139 -0.81 10.16 -26.80
CA ALA A 139 -2.22 9.79 -26.78
C ALA A 139 -3.02 10.83 -26.00
N GLU A 140 -4.16 11.27 -26.56
CA GLU A 140 -5.12 12.12 -25.87
C GLU A 140 -6.34 11.31 -25.42
N TYR A 141 -6.75 11.51 -24.17
CA TYR A 141 -7.94 10.91 -23.58
C TYR A 141 -8.89 11.98 -23.09
N VAL A 142 -10.18 11.78 -23.27
CA VAL A 142 -11.23 12.72 -22.84
C VAL A 142 -12.20 12.01 -21.91
N SER A 143 -12.65 12.71 -20.86
CA SER A 143 -13.68 12.20 -19.96
C SER A 143 -15.04 12.14 -20.66
N THR A 144 -15.91 11.21 -20.25
CA THR A 144 -17.24 11.06 -20.88
C THR A 144 -18.11 12.32 -20.80
N ASP A 145 -17.89 13.19 -19.81
CA ASP A 145 -18.58 14.48 -19.70
C ASP A 145 -17.92 15.62 -20.49
N GLY A 146 -16.80 15.35 -21.16
CA GLY A 146 -16.02 16.31 -21.94
C GLY A 146 -15.28 17.38 -21.13
N LYS A 147 -15.35 17.34 -19.79
CA LYS A 147 -14.80 18.40 -18.93
C LYS A 147 -13.31 18.25 -18.66
N GLN A 148 -12.79 17.05 -18.83
CA GLN A 148 -11.39 16.74 -18.57
C GLN A 148 -10.76 16.11 -19.79
N ARG A 149 -9.51 16.45 -20.05
CA ARG A 149 -8.67 15.77 -21.04
C ARG A 149 -7.31 15.51 -20.46
N ARG A 150 -6.65 14.44 -20.92
CA ARG A 150 -5.30 14.07 -20.53
C ARG A 150 -4.49 13.82 -21.77
N VAL A 151 -3.29 14.36 -21.81
CA VAL A 151 -2.32 14.11 -22.87
C VAL A 151 -1.17 13.35 -22.26
N ILE A 152 -0.88 12.17 -22.81
CA ILE A 152 0.24 11.32 -22.42
C ILE A 152 1.27 11.37 -23.53
N ASN A 153 2.53 11.65 -23.21
CA ASN A 153 3.64 11.66 -24.17
C ASN A 153 4.57 10.47 -23.93
N TYR A 154 4.91 9.79 -25.02
CA TYR A 154 5.76 8.60 -25.07
C TYR A 154 7.06 8.82 -25.85
N ASP A 155 7.31 10.04 -26.35
CA ASP A 155 8.46 10.42 -27.18
C ASP A 155 9.82 10.05 -26.55
N ARG A 156 9.92 10.12 -25.22
CA ARG A 156 11.11 9.78 -24.43
C ARG A 156 11.09 8.36 -23.87
N TYR A 157 10.06 7.56 -24.14
CA TYR A 157 9.96 6.21 -23.57
C TYR A 157 11.06 5.28 -24.10
N GLU A 158 11.31 5.27 -25.41
CA GLU A 158 12.25 4.32 -25.98
C GLU A 158 13.71 4.62 -25.59
N SER A 159 14.07 5.91 -25.50
CA SER A 159 15.43 6.35 -25.18
C SER A 159 15.72 6.46 -23.68
N GLU A 160 14.72 6.86 -22.88
CA GLU A 160 14.91 7.23 -21.47
C GLU A 160 13.95 6.50 -20.52
N GLN A 161 13.00 5.72 -21.05
CA GLN A 161 11.93 5.08 -20.28
C GLN A 161 11.12 6.08 -19.46
N ILE A 162 10.94 7.28 -20.02
CA ILE A 162 10.18 8.37 -19.43
C ILE A 162 8.85 8.54 -20.15
N ILE A 163 7.78 8.63 -19.37
CA ILE A 163 6.43 8.94 -19.83
C ILE A 163 5.95 10.17 -19.06
N THR A 164 5.35 11.12 -19.77
CA THR A 164 4.76 12.31 -19.14
C THR A 164 3.26 12.34 -19.34
N GLN A 165 2.54 12.89 -18.37
CA GLN A 165 1.11 13.11 -18.46
C GLN A 165 0.79 14.56 -18.06
N ILE A 166 -0.05 15.22 -18.86
CA ILE A 166 -0.65 16.49 -18.49
C ILE A 166 -2.16 16.32 -18.44
N THR A 167 -2.75 16.63 -17.29
CA THR A 167 -4.21 16.64 -17.11
C THR A 167 -4.72 18.08 -17.22
N PHE A 168 -5.76 18.27 -18.00
CA PHE A 168 -6.49 19.52 -18.12
C PHE A 168 -7.91 19.37 -17.57
N LYS A 169 -8.38 20.41 -16.87
CA LYS A 169 -9.78 20.55 -16.43
C LYS A 169 -10.30 21.89 -16.90
N ASP A 170 -11.46 21.90 -17.56
CA ASP A 170 -12.07 23.11 -18.11
C ASP A 170 -11.09 23.94 -18.95
N GLY A 171 -10.29 23.26 -19.77
CA GLY A 171 -9.30 23.85 -20.68
C GLY A 171 -7.99 24.33 -20.02
N LYS A 172 -7.87 24.27 -18.69
CA LYS A 172 -6.66 24.71 -17.96
C LYS A 172 -5.83 23.52 -17.51
N LYS A 173 -4.49 23.63 -17.59
CA LYS A 173 -3.56 22.66 -17.02
C LYS A 173 -3.86 22.53 -15.53
N TRP A 174 -4.25 21.34 -15.11
CA TRP A 174 -4.63 21.03 -13.74
C TRP A 174 -3.48 20.34 -13.00
N ALA A 175 -2.85 19.36 -13.64
CA ALA A 175 -1.70 18.68 -13.07
C ALA A 175 -0.75 18.14 -14.15
N GLU A 176 0.49 17.86 -13.75
CA GLU A 176 1.53 17.25 -14.57
C GLU A 176 2.24 16.16 -13.80
N GLU A 177 2.57 15.09 -14.51
CA GLU A 177 3.27 13.93 -13.98
C GLU A 177 4.40 13.52 -14.94
N GLU A 178 5.54 13.14 -14.37
CA GLU A 178 6.62 12.46 -15.08
C GLU A 178 6.89 11.13 -14.37
N PHE A 179 6.94 10.06 -15.13
CA PHE A 179 7.24 8.71 -14.66
C PHE A 179 8.51 8.24 -15.35
N THR A 180 9.48 7.76 -14.57
CA THR A 180 10.52 6.87 -15.08
C THR A 180 10.09 5.45 -14.74
N VAL A 181 10.09 4.56 -15.72
CA VAL A 181 9.59 3.19 -15.58
C VAL A 181 10.62 2.17 -16.06
N ASP A 182 10.49 0.92 -15.62
CA ASP A 182 11.16 -0.20 -16.28
C ASP A 182 10.36 -0.68 -17.51
N ARG A 183 10.86 -1.71 -18.22
CA ARG A 183 10.21 -2.26 -19.41
C ARG A 183 8.93 -3.06 -19.09
N SER A 184 8.67 -3.40 -17.82
CA SER A 184 7.38 -3.93 -17.34
C SER A 184 6.35 -2.83 -17.04
N LEU A 185 6.72 -1.56 -17.30
CA LEU A 185 5.98 -0.34 -16.99
C LEU A 185 5.80 -0.08 -15.48
N SER A 186 6.58 -0.75 -14.62
CA SER A 186 6.63 -0.42 -13.20
C SER A 186 7.47 0.83 -12.99
N ALA A 187 6.96 1.79 -12.21
CA ALA A 187 7.67 3.02 -11.91
C ALA A 187 8.93 2.73 -11.08
N THR A 188 9.99 3.45 -11.41
CA THR A 188 11.21 3.59 -10.62
C THR A 188 11.33 5.01 -10.07
N LYS A 189 10.72 5.99 -10.74
CA LYS A 189 10.59 7.36 -10.26
C LYS A 189 9.25 7.96 -10.69
N TRP A 190 8.70 8.82 -9.85
CA TRP A 190 7.49 9.59 -10.12
C TRP A 190 7.64 11.02 -9.61
N VAL A 191 7.37 11.99 -10.47
CA VAL A 191 7.27 13.41 -10.13
C VAL A 191 5.85 13.85 -10.41
N TYR A 192 5.19 14.51 -9.45
CA TYR A 192 3.82 15.00 -9.60
C TYR A 192 3.71 16.44 -9.15
N ASN A 193 3.17 17.29 -10.02
CA ASN A 193 2.95 18.69 -9.75
C ASN A 193 1.48 19.06 -9.99
N ARG A 194 0.86 19.66 -8.97
CA ARG A 194 -0.46 20.31 -9.05
C ARG A 194 -0.36 21.68 -8.37
N PRO A 195 -0.07 22.74 -9.14
CA PRO A 195 0.17 24.08 -8.61
C PRO A 195 -1.04 24.66 -7.86
N SER A 196 -2.26 24.30 -8.26
CA SER A 196 -3.50 24.88 -7.71
C SER A 196 -3.66 24.68 -6.20
N ASP A 197 -3.01 23.68 -5.61
CA ASP A 197 -3.04 23.44 -4.17
C ASP A 197 -1.65 23.28 -3.54
N ASN A 198 -0.58 23.73 -4.20
CA ASN A 198 0.80 23.58 -3.72
C ASN A 198 1.19 22.11 -3.47
N THR A 199 0.84 21.24 -4.42
CA THR A 199 1.28 19.84 -4.42
C THR A 199 2.46 19.67 -5.36
N GLU A 200 3.58 19.22 -4.81
CA GLU A 200 4.82 18.89 -5.51
C GLU A 200 5.38 17.63 -4.86
N ILE A 201 5.30 16.49 -5.55
CA ILE A 201 5.73 15.19 -5.04
C ILE A 201 6.88 14.67 -5.88
N ASN A 202 7.88 14.11 -5.22
CA ASN A 202 8.92 13.31 -5.83
C ASN A 202 8.97 11.97 -5.11
N ALA A 203 8.94 10.88 -5.85
CA ALA A 203 9.09 9.55 -5.30
C ALA A 203 10.07 8.73 -6.13
N VAL A 204 10.95 7.97 -5.46
CA VAL A 204 11.96 7.12 -6.10
C VAL A 204 11.95 5.75 -5.45
N LYS A 205 11.95 4.68 -6.26
CA LYS A 205 12.07 3.29 -5.81
C LYS A 205 13.52 2.85 -5.93
N GLU A 206 14.14 2.55 -4.79
CA GLU A 206 15.50 2.01 -4.70
C GLU A 206 15.53 0.87 -3.69
N ASN A 207 16.20 -0.24 -4.01
CA ASN A 207 16.36 -1.40 -3.12
C ASN A 207 15.02 -1.88 -2.51
N GLY A 208 13.96 -1.88 -3.32
CA GLY A 208 12.62 -2.31 -2.89
C GLY A 208 11.86 -1.32 -2.01
N VAL A 209 12.34 -0.08 -1.84
CA VAL A 209 11.68 0.96 -1.06
C VAL A 209 11.33 2.14 -1.94
N ILE A 210 10.06 2.56 -1.94
CA ILE A 210 9.66 3.86 -2.51
C ILE A 210 9.85 4.93 -1.45
N LYS A 211 10.78 5.84 -1.67
CA LYS A 211 10.95 7.06 -0.86
C LYS A 211 10.17 8.19 -1.50
N LEU A 212 9.16 8.71 -0.80
CA LEU A 212 8.32 9.82 -1.24
C LEU A 212 8.67 11.07 -0.41
N SER A 213 8.88 12.19 -1.10
CA SER A 213 9.15 13.50 -0.52
C SER A 213 8.38 14.62 -1.21
N GLY A 214 8.38 15.81 -0.60
CA GLY A 214 7.82 17.03 -1.17
C GLY A 214 6.68 17.60 -0.34
N SER A 215 5.62 18.08 -1.00
CA SER A 215 4.45 18.68 -0.39
C SER A 215 3.18 18.16 -1.05
N PHE A 216 2.18 17.78 -0.26
CA PHE A 216 0.83 17.49 -0.73
C PHE A 216 -0.12 18.51 -0.12
N LYS A 217 -0.78 19.32 -0.96
CA LYS A 217 -1.67 20.39 -0.50
C LYS A 217 -1.00 21.38 0.45
N GLY A 218 0.26 21.75 0.19
CA GLY A 218 1.07 22.59 1.06
C GLY A 218 1.59 21.89 2.34
N LYS A 219 1.28 20.61 2.56
CA LYS A 219 1.74 19.86 3.73
C LYS A 219 2.96 19.01 3.38
N PRO A 220 4.08 19.15 4.10
CA PRO A 220 5.27 18.35 3.88
C PRO A 220 4.96 16.85 3.88
N GLN A 221 5.57 16.12 2.95
CA GLN A 221 5.56 14.67 2.90
C GLN A 221 7.00 14.15 3.00
N ASP A 222 7.18 13.14 3.83
CA ASP A 222 8.40 12.35 3.95
C ASP A 222 7.96 10.95 4.39
N LYS A 223 7.93 10.01 3.45
CA LYS A 223 7.36 8.67 3.64
C LYS A 223 8.21 7.63 2.92
N SER A 224 8.28 6.44 3.51
CA SER A 224 8.91 5.28 2.90
C SER A 224 7.92 4.13 2.84
N PHE A 225 7.84 3.47 1.68
CA PHE A 225 6.97 2.32 1.46
C PHE A 225 7.78 1.12 0.99
N GLN A 226 7.76 0.04 1.76
CA GLN A 226 8.42 -1.21 1.40
C GLN A 226 7.58 -1.93 0.35
N ILE A 227 8.12 -2.12 -0.85
CA ILE A 227 7.48 -2.90 -1.92
C ILE A 227 8.34 -4.02 -2.51
N GLY A 228 9.63 -4.12 -2.16
CA GLY A 228 10.52 -5.15 -2.72
C GLY A 228 10.49 -5.15 -4.26
N GLU A 229 10.38 -6.35 -4.82
CA GLU A 229 10.20 -6.61 -6.25
C GLU A 229 8.77 -6.39 -6.76
N GLY A 230 7.87 -5.88 -5.91
CA GLY A 230 6.48 -5.59 -6.28
C GLY A 230 6.36 -4.51 -7.35
N LEU A 231 5.28 -4.61 -8.14
CA LEU A 231 4.97 -3.67 -9.22
C LEU A 231 4.50 -2.33 -8.65
N TRP A 232 5.26 -1.26 -8.90
CA TRP A 232 4.83 0.11 -8.60
C TRP A 232 4.11 0.70 -9.83
N TYR A 233 2.87 0.29 -10.05
CA TYR A 233 2.05 0.86 -11.13
C TYR A 233 1.41 2.16 -10.68
N GLN A 234 2.21 3.22 -10.60
CA GLN A 234 1.75 4.56 -10.21
C GLN A 234 0.76 5.14 -11.23
N MET A 235 1.06 4.97 -12.52
CA MET A 235 0.20 5.31 -13.64
C MET A 235 -0.79 4.18 -13.92
N MET A 236 -1.73 3.97 -12.99
CA MET A 236 -2.59 2.78 -12.93
C MET A 236 -3.25 2.43 -14.26
N ASP A 237 -3.66 3.41 -15.05
CA ASP A 237 -4.35 3.23 -16.31
C ASP A 237 -3.42 3.03 -17.52
N MET A 238 -2.14 3.36 -17.38
CA MET A 238 -1.13 3.23 -18.44
C MET A 238 -0.17 2.06 -18.25
N CYS A 239 -0.12 1.43 -17.07
CA CYS A 239 0.78 0.30 -16.78
C CYS A 239 0.28 -1.07 -17.28
N PHE A 240 -1.01 -1.17 -17.67
CA PHE A 240 -1.58 -2.44 -18.07
C PHE A 240 -1.18 -3.02 -19.44
N PRO A 241 -0.56 -2.32 -20.40
CA PRO A 241 -0.14 -2.94 -21.65
C PRO A 241 0.74 -4.20 -21.44
N ALA A 242 1.73 -4.11 -20.54
CA ALA A 242 2.62 -5.21 -20.21
C ALA A 242 1.87 -6.39 -19.56
N PHE A 243 0.98 -6.09 -18.60
CA PHE A 243 0.12 -7.10 -17.98
C PHE A 243 -0.85 -7.74 -18.98
N ALA A 244 -1.49 -6.96 -19.84
CA ALA A 244 -2.43 -7.43 -20.86
C ALA A 244 -1.77 -8.47 -21.79
N ASN A 245 -0.52 -8.23 -22.18
CA ASN A 245 0.28 -9.11 -23.03
C ASN A 245 0.92 -10.30 -22.30
N SER A 246 0.90 -10.31 -20.97
CA SER A 246 1.43 -11.43 -20.18
C SER A 246 0.53 -12.67 -20.22
N LYS A 247 1.04 -13.81 -19.75
CA LYS A 247 0.25 -15.04 -19.52
C LYS A 247 -0.48 -15.04 -18.17
N LEU A 248 -0.31 -14.01 -17.34
CA LEU A 248 -0.90 -13.93 -16.01
C LEU A 248 -2.38 -13.56 -16.11
N ASP A 249 -3.20 -14.21 -15.30
CA ASP A 249 -4.63 -13.87 -15.18
C ASP A 249 -4.88 -12.72 -14.21
N GLU A 250 -4.01 -12.57 -13.21
CA GLU A 250 -4.15 -11.60 -12.13
C GLU A 250 -2.77 -11.14 -11.64
N ILE A 251 -2.68 -9.87 -11.25
CA ILE A 251 -1.51 -9.25 -10.62
C ILE A 251 -1.91 -8.43 -9.40
N LEU A 252 -0.96 -8.26 -8.48
CA LEU A 252 -0.99 -7.25 -7.43
C LEU A 252 -0.02 -6.12 -7.77
N PHE A 253 -0.40 -4.89 -7.49
CA PHE A 253 0.45 -3.73 -7.69
C PHE A 253 0.12 -2.62 -6.69
N TYR A 254 1.03 -1.65 -6.58
CA TYR A 254 1.03 -0.70 -5.47
C TYR A 254 1.15 0.75 -5.95
N PRO A 255 0.04 1.49 -6.15
CA PRO A 255 0.07 2.92 -6.42
C PRO A 255 0.04 3.75 -5.13
N ILE A 256 0.50 5.00 -5.21
CA ILE A 256 0.34 6.01 -4.17
C ILE A 256 -0.87 6.88 -4.52
N GLY A 257 -1.83 7.01 -3.59
CA GLY A 257 -3.08 7.74 -3.84
C GLY A 257 -2.90 9.26 -3.95
N THR A 258 -3.41 9.89 -5.00
CA THR A 258 -3.34 11.35 -5.26
C THR A 258 -4.67 12.09 -5.10
N GLY A 259 -5.72 11.35 -4.72
CA GLY A 259 -7.10 11.86 -4.60
C GLY A 259 -7.38 12.55 -3.26
N ASP A 260 -8.56 13.16 -3.18
CA ASP A 260 -9.05 13.88 -1.99
C ASP A 260 -9.80 12.95 -1.04
N ASN A 261 -9.18 11.82 -0.69
CA ASN A 261 -9.80 10.78 0.11
C ASN A 261 -8.88 10.32 1.24
N ARG A 262 -9.34 9.35 2.05
CA ARG A 262 -8.57 8.84 3.20
C ARG A 262 -7.26 8.14 2.83
N GLY A 263 -7.09 7.75 1.56
CA GLY A 263 -5.87 7.11 1.04
C GLY A 263 -4.89 8.08 0.39
N ALA A 264 -5.11 9.40 0.49
CA ALA A 264 -4.21 10.39 -0.07
C ALA A 264 -2.78 10.25 0.51
N MET A 265 -1.78 10.21 -0.37
CA MET A 265 -0.37 10.01 -0.06
C MET A 265 -0.08 8.74 0.75
N SER A 266 -0.92 7.72 0.60
CA SER A 266 -0.71 6.38 1.15
C SER A 266 -0.57 5.38 0.02
N LEU A 267 0.19 4.31 0.27
CA LEU A 267 0.28 3.18 -0.63
C LEU A 267 -1.04 2.40 -0.61
N GLY A 268 -1.62 2.14 -1.78
CA GLY A 268 -2.70 1.19 -1.97
C GLY A 268 -2.16 -0.15 -2.47
N GLU A 269 -2.86 -1.24 -2.18
CA GLU A 269 -2.65 -2.55 -2.82
C GLU A 269 -3.87 -2.84 -3.70
N PHE A 270 -3.66 -2.99 -4.99
CA PHE A 270 -4.72 -3.30 -5.94
C PHE A 270 -4.51 -4.67 -6.57
N ALA A 271 -5.60 -5.39 -6.78
CA ALA A 271 -5.63 -6.56 -7.63
C ALA A 271 -6.20 -6.18 -9.01
N ALA A 272 -5.47 -6.48 -10.08
CA ALA A 272 -5.96 -6.38 -11.44
C ALA A 272 -6.09 -7.78 -12.05
N LYS A 273 -7.25 -8.05 -12.65
CA LYS A 273 -7.61 -9.36 -13.21
C LYS A 273 -8.14 -9.22 -14.63
N LYS A 274 -7.68 -10.06 -15.55
CA LYS A 274 -8.26 -10.19 -16.89
C LYS A 274 -9.62 -10.89 -16.76
N ILE A 275 -10.67 -10.24 -17.26
CA ILE A 275 -12.05 -10.72 -17.13
C ILE A 275 -12.70 -11.07 -18.48
N GLY A 276 -11.93 -10.98 -19.57
CA GLY A 276 -12.36 -11.39 -20.90
C GLY A 276 -11.79 -10.52 -21.99
N THR A 277 -12.26 -10.75 -23.21
CA THR A 277 -11.96 -9.93 -24.38
C THR A 277 -13.25 -9.46 -25.01
N GLU A 278 -13.32 -8.20 -25.44
CA GLU A 278 -14.48 -7.66 -26.15
C GLU A 278 -14.09 -6.54 -27.10
N ASN A 279 -14.96 -6.28 -28.07
CA ASN A 279 -14.77 -5.19 -29.03
C ASN A 279 -15.31 -3.88 -28.45
N VAL A 280 -14.50 -2.83 -28.49
CA VAL A 280 -14.88 -1.47 -28.10
C VAL A 280 -14.82 -0.56 -29.32
N SER A 281 -15.92 0.13 -29.62
CA SER A 281 -15.98 1.09 -30.72
C SER A 281 -15.96 2.52 -30.20
N ILE A 282 -14.95 3.30 -30.59
CA ILE A 282 -14.79 4.71 -30.25
C ILE A 282 -14.67 5.51 -31.55
N ASP A 283 -15.50 6.54 -31.73
CA ASP A 283 -15.48 7.42 -32.91
C ASP A 283 -15.44 6.68 -34.26
N GLY A 284 -16.17 5.55 -34.36
CA GLY A 284 -16.26 4.73 -35.58
C GLY A 284 -15.11 3.75 -35.80
N LYS A 285 -14.05 3.79 -34.98
CA LYS A 285 -12.98 2.79 -34.97
C LYS A 285 -13.27 1.70 -33.94
N THR A 286 -13.06 0.44 -34.33
CA THR A 286 -13.26 -0.72 -33.44
C THR A 286 -11.92 -1.29 -33.02
N TYR A 287 -11.79 -1.55 -31.71
CA TYR A 287 -10.62 -2.12 -31.06
C TYR A 287 -10.98 -3.46 -30.44
N SER A 288 -10.13 -4.46 -30.60
CA SER A 288 -10.27 -5.75 -29.90
C SER A 288 -9.51 -5.64 -28.58
N CYS A 289 -10.21 -5.60 -27.45
CA CYS A 289 -9.61 -5.26 -26.16
C CYS A 289 -9.58 -6.45 -25.21
N VAL A 290 -8.50 -6.57 -24.42
CA VAL A 290 -8.52 -7.29 -23.14
C VAL A 290 -9.20 -6.39 -22.12
N LYS A 291 -10.20 -6.93 -21.43
CA LYS A 291 -10.89 -6.24 -20.35
C LYS A 291 -10.27 -6.63 -19.02
N ILE A 292 -9.83 -5.63 -18.26
CA ILE A 292 -9.19 -5.80 -16.96
C ILE A 292 -10.10 -5.18 -15.89
N SER A 293 -10.44 -5.97 -14.86
CA SER A 293 -11.07 -5.46 -13.65
C SER A 293 -10.03 -5.16 -12.60
N MET A 294 -10.23 -4.09 -11.83
CA MET A 294 -9.28 -3.66 -10.82
C MET A 294 -10.00 -3.29 -9.53
N VAL A 295 -9.52 -3.81 -8.40
CA VAL A 295 -10.11 -3.58 -7.08
C VAL A 295 -9.04 -3.25 -6.06
N LEU A 296 -9.39 -2.42 -5.08
CA LEU A 296 -8.57 -2.22 -3.88
C LEU A 296 -8.73 -3.48 -3.01
N THR A 297 -7.66 -4.20 -2.70
CA THR A 297 -7.76 -5.55 -2.11
C THR A 297 -8.48 -5.57 -0.77
N MET A 298 -8.24 -4.56 0.08
CA MET A 298 -8.92 -4.40 1.37
C MET A 298 -10.39 -3.96 1.26
N PHE A 299 -10.82 -3.43 0.12
CA PHE A 299 -12.15 -2.85 -0.08
C PHE A 299 -12.75 -3.22 -1.43
N SER A 300 -12.60 -4.49 -1.83
CA SER A 300 -13.01 -4.95 -3.16
C SER A 300 -14.51 -4.78 -3.45
N TRP A 301 -15.33 -4.68 -2.40
CA TRP A 301 -16.76 -4.40 -2.48
C TRP A 301 -17.11 -2.93 -2.73
N ALA A 302 -16.19 -2.00 -2.44
CA ALA A 302 -16.48 -0.56 -2.46
C ALA A 302 -16.34 0.05 -3.86
N TRP A 303 -15.42 -0.48 -4.67
CA TRP A 303 -15.11 0.07 -5.98
C TRP A 303 -14.49 -1.00 -6.89
N THR A 304 -14.84 -0.95 -8.18
CA THR A 304 -14.22 -1.76 -9.22
C THR A 304 -14.00 -0.89 -10.45
N GLY A 305 -12.74 -0.68 -10.81
CA GLY A 305 -12.33 -0.07 -12.08
C GLY A 305 -12.35 -1.08 -13.20
N LEU A 306 -12.62 -0.62 -14.41
CA LEU A 306 -12.63 -1.40 -15.64
C LEU A 306 -11.72 -0.71 -16.67
N PHE A 307 -10.85 -1.48 -17.32
CA PHE A 307 -9.89 -0.98 -18.30
C PHE A 307 -9.93 -1.86 -19.54
N TRP A 308 -9.92 -1.22 -20.71
CA TRP A 308 -9.94 -1.89 -22.00
C TRP A 308 -8.64 -1.58 -22.72
N VAL A 309 -7.81 -2.60 -22.84
CA VAL A 309 -6.47 -2.50 -23.44
C VAL A 309 -6.51 -3.19 -24.79
N ASP A 310 -6.21 -2.45 -25.86
CA ASP A 310 -6.20 -2.99 -27.22
C ASP A 310 -5.17 -4.12 -27.35
N THR A 311 -5.61 -5.26 -27.86
CA THR A 311 -4.81 -6.47 -28.04
C THR A 311 -3.70 -6.30 -29.09
N ALA A 312 -3.89 -5.43 -30.06
CA ALA A 312 -2.91 -5.22 -31.12
C ALA A 312 -1.78 -4.29 -30.68
N THR A 313 -2.12 -3.18 -30.04
CA THR A 313 -1.17 -2.12 -29.71
C THR A 313 -0.79 -2.07 -28.23
N GLY A 314 -1.57 -2.70 -27.35
CA GLY A 314 -1.46 -2.52 -25.89
C GLY A 314 -1.99 -1.18 -25.39
N GLN A 315 -2.54 -0.31 -26.25
CA GLN A 315 -3.01 1.01 -25.82
C GLN A 315 -4.29 0.90 -24.99
N LEU A 316 -4.41 1.73 -23.96
CA LEU A 316 -5.69 1.90 -23.28
C LEU A 316 -6.68 2.57 -24.25
N VAL A 317 -7.84 1.96 -24.45
CA VAL A 317 -8.89 2.49 -25.34
C VAL A 317 -9.99 3.16 -24.54
N GLN A 318 -10.33 2.56 -23.39
CA GLN A 318 -11.38 3.05 -22.51
C GLN A 318 -11.06 2.67 -21.07
N SER A 319 -11.51 3.49 -20.13
CA SER A 319 -11.63 3.09 -18.73
C SER A 319 -12.99 3.49 -18.16
N GLY A 320 -13.37 2.87 -17.05
CA GLY A 320 -14.65 3.09 -16.40
C GLY A 320 -14.75 2.42 -15.05
N VAL A 321 -15.97 2.35 -14.52
CA VAL A 321 -16.26 1.78 -13.21
C VAL A 321 -17.49 0.88 -13.26
N LYS A 322 -17.51 -0.14 -12.40
CA LYS A 322 -18.70 -0.95 -12.15
C LYS A 322 -19.57 -0.29 -11.08
N LYS A 323 -20.84 -0.01 -11.39
CA LYS A 323 -21.84 0.53 -10.46
C LYS A 323 -23.05 -0.41 -10.37
N GLY A 324 -23.08 -1.22 -9.33
CA GLY A 324 -24.03 -2.32 -9.21
C GLY A 324 -23.80 -3.35 -10.33
N ASN A 325 -24.84 -3.61 -11.13
CA ASN A 325 -24.77 -4.53 -12.27
C ASN A 325 -24.50 -3.83 -13.61
N LYS A 326 -24.19 -2.52 -13.61
CA LYS A 326 -23.94 -1.74 -14.81
C LYS A 326 -22.49 -1.25 -14.85
N GLU A 327 -21.99 -1.11 -16.07
CA GLU A 327 -20.69 -0.51 -16.35
C GLU A 327 -20.90 0.93 -16.78
N LYS A 328 -20.02 1.82 -16.34
CA LYS A 328 -20.04 3.23 -16.70
C LYS A 328 -18.67 3.62 -17.24
N PRO A 329 -18.53 3.89 -18.55
CA PRO A 329 -17.33 4.51 -19.11
C PRO A 329 -17.05 5.86 -18.44
N GLU A 330 -15.78 6.16 -18.25
CA GLU A 330 -15.31 7.42 -17.66
C GLU A 330 -14.31 8.14 -18.55
N TRP A 331 -13.43 7.42 -19.23
CA TRP A 331 -12.42 7.98 -20.12
C TRP A 331 -12.34 7.19 -21.43
N GLN A 332 -12.13 7.90 -22.52
CA GLN A 332 -12.01 7.32 -23.86
C GLN A 332 -10.82 7.91 -24.58
N LEU A 333 -10.09 7.06 -25.31
CA LEU A 333 -9.05 7.47 -26.24
C LEU A 333 -9.68 8.35 -27.32
N LYS A 334 -9.10 9.53 -27.53
CA LYS A 334 -9.57 10.51 -28.52
C LYS A 334 -8.66 10.58 -29.74
N GLU A 335 -7.35 10.59 -29.52
CA GLU A 335 -6.36 10.79 -30.58
C GLU A 335 -5.05 10.08 -30.26
N LEU A 336 -4.38 9.60 -31.30
CA LEU A 336 -3.02 9.07 -31.24
C LEU A 336 -2.17 9.84 -32.24
N THR A 337 -1.03 10.33 -31.78
CA THR A 337 -0.07 11.06 -32.64
C THR A 337 1.14 10.17 -32.90
N TYR A 338 1.54 10.06 -34.16
CA TYR A 338 2.74 9.35 -34.60
C TYR A 338 3.73 10.31 -35.28
N LYS A 339 5.00 9.92 -35.33
CA LYS A 339 6.10 10.66 -35.97
C LYS A 339 5.93 10.82 -37.49
#